data_AF-A0A3D4WLE3-F1
#
_entry.id   AF-A0A3D4WLE3-F1
#
_cell.length_a   1.000
_cell.length_b   1.000
_cell.length_c   1.000
_cell.angle_alpha   90.00
_cell.angle_beta   90.00
_cell.angle_gamma   90.00
#
_symmetry.space_group_name_H-M   'P 1'
#
loop_
_entity.id
_entity.type
_entity.pdbx_description
1 polymer ?
#
loop_
_entity_poly.entity_id
_entity_poly.type
_entity_poly.pdbx_seq_one_letter_code
_entity_poly.pdbx_strand_id
1 'polypeptide(L)'
;LTTAIIVDQQRMGADPRSTVGTATDANAMLRILFSRLGKPHIGSPQAFSFNVASISGAGAVTLERAGRTVKERRDFSITGGMCPRCEGRGMVSDIDLTQLYDDSKSLAEGAFTIPGWKSDSFWTVRVYAESGFVDPNKPIRKYSKKELNDFLYKEPVKVKVDGVNLTYEGLIPKIQKSFLSKDKEAMQPHIRAFVDRAVTFTACPECGGTRLSEAARSSTIKGINIADACAMQISDLAEWVRGLDEPSVAPLLAKLAHTLDSFVEIGLGYLSLDR
;
A
#
# COMPACT_ATOMS: atom_id res chain seq x y z
N LEU A 1 -35.70 10.41 -35.39
CA LEU A 1 -35.31 10.11 -33.99
C LEU A 1 -33.86 9.65 -34.03
N THR A 2 -32.94 10.49 -33.56
CA THR A 2 -31.52 10.12 -33.39
C THR A 2 -31.35 9.41 -32.05
N THR A 3 -30.67 8.28 -32.03
CA THR A 3 -30.39 7.50 -30.82
C THR A 3 -29.53 8.32 -29.86
N ALA A 4 -30.00 8.54 -28.63
CA ALA A 4 -29.19 9.09 -27.57
C ALA A 4 -28.39 7.95 -26.92
N ILE A 5 -27.06 8.01 -26.99
CA ILE A 5 -26.18 7.13 -26.24
C ILE A 5 -25.81 7.86 -24.95
N ILE A 6 -26.25 7.33 -23.82
CA ILE A 6 -25.85 7.82 -22.50
C ILE A 6 -24.63 7.00 -22.07
N VAL A 7 -23.48 7.66 -21.97
CA VAL A 7 -22.25 7.07 -21.42
C VAL A 7 -22.24 7.40 -19.92
N ASP A 8 -22.54 6.41 -19.09
CA ASP A 8 -22.44 6.55 -17.64
C ASP A 8 -21.00 6.29 -17.21
N GLN A 9 -20.39 7.26 -16.53
CA GLN A 9 -19.04 7.14 -15.98
C GLN A 9 -19.14 6.73 -14.51
N GLN A 10 -18.95 5.44 -14.25
CA GLN A 10 -18.72 4.99 -12.88
C GLN A 10 -17.29 5.37 -12.47
N ARG A 11 -17.16 6.00 -11.29
CA ARG A 11 -15.85 6.19 -10.66
C ARG A 11 -15.20 4.83 -10.48
N MET A 12 -13.94 4.68 -10.92
CA MET A 12 -13.14 3.52 -10.56
C MET A 12 -13.09 3.39 -9.04
N GLY A 13 -13.18 2.15 -8.55
CA GLY A 13 -13.30 1.85 -7.12
C GLY A 13 -12.20 2.51 -6.27
N ALA A 14 -12.54 2.81 -5.03
CA ALA A 14 -11.77 3.71 -4.17
C ALA A 14 -10.47 3.12 -3.56
N ASP A 15 -9.95 2.02 -4.10
CA ASP A 15 -8.66 1.46 -3.68
C ASP A 15 -7.54 2.21 -4.43
N PRO A 16 -6.54 2.81 -3.73
CA PRO A 16 -5.39 3.43 -4.37
C PRO A 16 -4.66 2.54 -5.38
N ARG A 17 -4.85 1.21 -5.32
CA ARG A 17 -4.27 0.23 -6.25
C ARG A 17 -5.07 0.07 -7.55
N SER A 18 -6.27 0.64 -7.65
CA SER A 18 -7.11 0.65 -8.85
C SER A 18 -6.81 1.89 -9.70
N THR A 19 -5.91 1.73 -10.66
CA THR A 19 -5.44 2.78 -11.60
C THR A 19 -5.87 2.46 -13.03
N VAL A 20 -5.85 3.44 -13.95
CA VAL A 20 -6.12 3.21 -15.38
C VAL A 20 -5.24 2.09 -15.94
N GLY A 21 -3.97 2.05 -15.55
CA GLY A 21 -3.04 0.99 -15.96
C GLY A 21 -3.41 -0.40 -15.47
N THR A 22 -4.08 -0.53 -14.32
CA THR A 22 -4.60 -1.82 -13.84
C THR A 22 -5.90 -2.23 -14.52
N ALA A 23 -6.79 -1.27 -14.84
CA ALA A 23 -8.06 -1.57 -15.49
C ALA A 23 -7.89 -2.01 -16.96
N THR A 24 -6.78 -1.62 -17.59
CA THR A 24 -6.50 -1.86 -19.01
C THR A 24 -5.44 -2.91 -19.27
N ASP A 25 -4.93 -3.55 -18.22
CA ASP A 25 -3.78 -4.44 -18.26
C ASP A 25 -2.47 -3.82 -18.80
N ALA A 26 -2.43 -2.51 -19.08
CA ALA A 26 -1.20 -1.81 -19.51
C ALA A 26 -0.06 -2.00 -18.49
N ASN A 27 -0.38 -1.93 -17.19
CA ASN A 27 0.60 -2.19 -16.12
C ASN A 27 1.06 -3.65 -16.10
N ALA A 28 0.22 -4.62 -16.50
CA ALA A 28 0.66 -6.00 -16.62
C ALA A 28 1.64 -6.19 -17.79
N MET A 29 1.34 -5.58 -18.94
CA MET A 29 2.21 -5.61 -20.11
C MET A 29 3.56 -4.92 -19.86
N LEU A 30 3.56 -3.75 -19.21
CA LEU A 30 4.79 -3.06 -18.80
C LEU A 30 5.64 -3.93 -17.85
N ARG A 31 5.03 -4.57 -16.86
CA ARG A 31 5.77 -5.48 -15.95
C ARG A 31 6.41 -6.64 -16.70
N ILE A 32 5.73 -7.20 -17.71
CA ILE A 32 6.32 -8.25 -18.55
C ILE A 32 7.50 -7.67 -19.35
N LEU A 33 7.33 -6.49 -19.95
CA LEU A 33 8.36 -5.82 -20.73
C LEU A 33 9.63 -5.57 -19.89
N PHE A 34 9.49 -4.97 -18.71
CA PHE A 34 10.57 -4.72 -17.77
C PHE A 34 11.22 -6.00 -17.24
N SER A 35 10.45 -7.06 -17.00
CA SER A 35 11.03 -8.35 -16.61
C SER A 35 11.92 -8.98 -17.69
N ARG A 36 11.64 -8.69 -18.97
CA ARG A 36 12.37 -9.25 -20.11
C ARG A 36 13.56 -8.41 -20.53
N LEU A 37 13.41 -7.09 -20.54
CA LEU A 37 14.39 -6.17 -21.11
C LEU A 37 15.13 -5.30 -20.08
N GLY A 38 14.55 -5.15 -18.88
CA GLY A 38 15.07 -4.25 -17.85
C GLY A 38 16.47 -4.62 -17.39
N LYS A 39 17.33 -3.62 -17.24
CA LYS A 39 18.70 -3.76 -16.74
C LYS A 39 18.91 -2.87 -15.50
N PRO A 40 19.40 -3.41 -14.36
CA PRO A 40 19.67 -4.83 -14.12
C PRO A 40 18.40 -5.70 -14.16
N HIS A 41 18.57 -6.99 -14.42
CA HIS A 41 17.48 -7.95 -14.31
C HIS A 41 17.21 -8.27 -12.83
N ILE A 42 15.98 -8.06 -12.38
CA ILE A 42 15.59 -8.25 -10.96
C ILE A 42 14.65 -9.43 -10.73
N GLY A 43 14.12 -10.03 -11.81
CA GLY A 43 13.27 -11.21 -11.72
C GLY A 43 12.03 -11.16 -12.60
N SER A 44 10.99 -11.86 -12.16
CA SER A 44 9.73 -12.03 -12.89
C SER A 44 8.91 -10.73 -12.94
N PRO A 45 7.79 -10.67 -13.70
CA PRO A 45 6.89 -9.52 -13.68
C PRO A 45 6.39 -9.14 -12.28
N GLN A 46 6.41 -10.07 -11.32
CA GLN A 46 6.04 -9.80 -9.92
C GLN A 46 7.03 -8.86 -9.23
N ALA A 47 8.31 -8.89 -9.62
CA ALA A 47 9.36 -8.01 -9.10
C ALA A 47 9.15 -6.53 -9.48
N PHE A 48 8.20 -6.26 -10.39
CA PHE A 48 7.83 -4.91 -10.84
C PHE A 48 6.39 -4.54 -10.43
N SER A 49 5.76 -5.33 -9.57
CA SER A 49 4.39 -5.10 -9.11
C SER A 49 4.38 -4.42 -7.75
N PHE A 50 3.79 -3.22 -7.66
CA PHE A 50 3.58 -2.54 -6.38
C PHE A 50 2.58 -3.27 -5.46
N ASN A 51 1.88 -4.28 -5.96
CA ASN A 51 0.93 -5.11 -5.20
C ASN A 51 1.53 -6.41 -4.65
N VAL A 52 2.80 -6.73 -4.96
CA VAL A 52 3.43 -8.00 -4.56
C VAL A 52 4.58 -7.72 -3.61
N ALA A 53 4.47 -8.24 -2.38
CA ALA A 53 5.54 -8.25 -1.40
C ALA A 53 6.65 -9.24 -1.78
N SER A 54 7.89 -8.90 -1.48
CA SER A 54 8.96 -9.89 -1.45
C SER A 54 8.75 -10.82 -0.25
N ILE A 55 8.79 -12.13 -0.49
CA ILE A 55 8.64 -13.15 0.56
C ILE A 55 9.70 -14.23 0.41
N SER A 56 10.17 -14.78 1.52
CA SER A 56 11.06 -15.94 1.54
C SER A 56 10.70 -16.88 2.68
N GLY A 57 10.89 -18.18 2.49
CA GLY A 57 10.62 -19.18 3.51
C GLY A 57 11.44 -20.44 3.30
N ALA A 58 11.56 -21.25 4.34
CA ALA A 58 12.34 -22.48 4.38
C ALA A 58 11.58 -23.58 5.11
N GLY A 59 11.57 -24.80 4.58
CA GLY A 59 10.86 -25.91 5.20
C GLY A 59 11.35 -27.28 4.76
N ALA A 60 11.08 -28.30 5.57
CA ALA A 60 11.34 -29.69 5.19
C ALA A 60 10.27 -30.16 4.19
N VAL A 61 10.70 -30.63 3.04
CA VAL A 61 9.85 -31.25 2.01
C VAL A 61 10.16 -32.73 1.99
N THR A 62 9.10 -33.55 2.05
CA THR A 62 9.20 -35.00 1.88
C THR A 62 8.96 -35.31 0.41
N LEU A 63 9.95 -35.92 -0.24
CA LEU A 63 9.88 -36.34 -1.64
C LEU A 63 9.85 -37.86 -1.68
N GLU A 64 8.89 -38.42 -2.42
CA GLU A 64 8.91 -39.83 -2.80
C GLU A 64 9.45 -39.97 -4.22
N ARG A 65 10.57 -40.66 -4.37
CA ARG A 65 11.15 -40.96 -5.68
C ARG A 65 11.65 -42.39 -5.72
N ALA A 66 11.20 -43.16 -6.70
CA ALA A 66 11.57 -44.57 -6.88
C ALA A 66 11.38 -45.43 -5.60
N GLY A 67 10.28 -45.24 -4.88
CA GLY A 67 9.96 -46.01 -3.67
C GLY A 67 10.79 -45.65 -2.43
N ARG A 68 11.58 -44.57 -2.47
CA ARG A 68 12.32 -44.04 -1.31
C ARG A 68 11.74 -42.70 -0.87
N THR A 69 11.51 -42.56 0.42
CA THR A 69 11.11 -41.31 1.07
C THR A 69 12.36 -40.56 1.52
N VAL A 70 12.61 -39.39 0.94
CA VAL A 70 13.72 -38.50 1.31
C VAL A 70 13.16 -37.21 1.88
N LYS A 71 13.63 -36.80 3.07
CA LYS A 71 13.32 -35.51 3.68
C LYS A 71 14.47 -34.55 3.39
N GLU A 72 14.18 -33.46 2.69
CA GLU A 72 15.17 -32.40 2.39
C GLU A 72 14.62 -31.04 2.79
N ARG A 73 15.48 -30.15 3.29
CA ARG A 73 15.13 -28.75 3.47
C ARG A 73 15.12 -28.06 2.11
N ARG A 74 14.04 -27.37 1.77
CA ARG A 74 13.95 -26.48 0.62
C ARG A 74 13.61 -25.08 1.07
N ASP A 75 14.27 -24.11 0.44
CA ASP A 75 14.02 -22.70 0.62
C ASP A 75 13.35 -22.17 -0.66
N PHE A 76 12.45 -21.19 -0.51
CA PHE A 76 11.83 -20.47 -1.62
C PHE A 76 11.97 -18.97 -1.38
N SER A 77 12.08 -18.22 -2.48
CA SER A 77 11.99 -16.76 -2.46
C SER A 77 11.19 -16.26 -3.65
N ILE A 78 10.37 -15.24 -3.41
CA ILE A 78 9.65 -14.49 -4.42
C ILE A 78 10.09 -13.04 -4.26
N THR A 79 10.63 -12.46 -5.32
CA THR A 79 10.97 -11.04 -5.35
C THR A 79 9.76 -10.26 -5.84
N GLY A 80 9.23 -9.40 -4.97
CA GLY A 80 8.12 -8.51 -5.25
C GLY A 80 8.58 -7.08 -5.52
N GLY A 81 7.76 -6.32 -6.24
CA GLY A 81 8.04 -4.91 -6.56
C GLY A 81 7.52 -3.92 -5.53
N MET A 82 6.80 -4.35 -4.50
CA MET A 82 6.19 -3.45 -3.53
C MET A 82 7.23 -2.75 -2.66
N CYS A 83 7.12 -1.42 -2.52
CA CYS A 83 7.91 -0.68 -1.53
C CYS A 83 7.56 -1.18 -0.12
N PRO A 84 8.54 -1.64 0.67
CA PRO A 84 8.29 -2.24 1.98
C PRO A 84 7.77 -1.22 3.00
N ARG A 85 8.19 0.05 2.92
CA ARG A 85 7.77 1.08 3.89
C ARG A 85 6.33 1.55 3.73
N CYS A 86 5.86 1.75 2.50
CA CYS A 86 4.48 2.21 2.27
C CYS A 86 3.55 1.09 1.80
N GLU A 87 4.01 -0.16 1.72
CA GLU A 87 3.24 -1.31 1.24
C GLU A 87 2.57 -1.07 -0.11
N GLY A 88 3.27 -0.39 -1.03
CA GLY A 88 2.72 -0.08 -2.35
C GLY A 88 1.64 1.01 -2.39
N ARG A 89 1.41 1.74 -1.29
CA ARG A 89 0.50 2.90 -1.29
C ARG A 89 1.11 4.17 -1.90
N GLY A 90 2.43 4.31 -1.83
CA GLY A 90 3.17 5.48 -2.35
C GLY A 90 3.20 6.66 -1.38
N MET A 91 2.29 6.70 -0.41
CA MET A 91 2.30 7.70 0.65
C MET A 91 2.58 7.03 2.00
N VAL A 92 3.27 7.75 2.87
CA VAL A 92 3.30 7.46 4.30
C VAL A 92 2.48 8.52 5.00
N SER A 93 1.67 8.06 5.93
CA SER A 93 0.92 8.94 6.82
C SER A 93 1.82 9.24 8.01
N ASP A 94 2.34 10.47 8.06
CA ASP A 94 2.88 10.98 9.31
C ASP A 94 1.71 11.44 10.17
N ILE A 95 1.68 10.99 11.41
CA ILE A 95 0.53 11.20 12.29
C ILE A 95 0.97 12.15 13.39
N ASP A 96 0.35 13.32 13.42
CA ASP A 96 0.55 14.26 14.52
C ASP A 96 -0.10 13.68 15.78
N LEU A 97 0.75 13.18 16.69
CA LEU A 97 0.32 12.56 17.94
C LEU A 97 -0.47 13.53 18.83
N THR A 98 -0.20 14.84 18.73
CA THR A 98 -0.92 15.86 19.50
C THR A 98 -2.37 16.00 19.07
N GLN A 99 -2.71 15.55 17.86
CA GLN A 99 -4.09 15.48 17.40
C GLN A 99 -4.80 14.19 17.86
N LEU A 100 -4.05 13.17 18.29
CA LEU A 100 -4.63 11.90 18.73
C LEU A 100 -4.96 11.87 20.23
N TYR A 101 -4.11 12.48 21.04
CA TYR A 101 -4.28 12.53 22.49
C TYR A 101 -3.59 13.75 23.12
N ASP A 102 -4.12 14.15 24.27
CA ASP A 102 -3.53 15.11 25.20
C ASP A 102 -2.56 14.37 26.14
N ASP A 103 -1.26 14.59 25.96
CA ASP A 103 -0.21 13.89 26.71
C ASP A 103 -0.09 14.32 28.18
N SER A 104 -0.73 15.44 28.54
CA SER A 104 -0.78 15.94 29.90
C SER A 104 -1.75 15.18 30.79
N LYS A 105 -2.68 14.43 30.19
CA LYS A 105 -3.71 13.63 30.84
C LYS A 105 -3.36 12.14 30.83
N SER A 106 -3.95 11.42 31.78
CA SER A 106 -3.96 9.97 31.82
C SER A 106 -5.10 9.40 30.95
N LEU A 107 -5.04 8.10 30.64
CA LEU A 107 -6.11 7.45 29.87
C LEU A 107 -7.45 7.48 30.63
N ALA A 108 -7.42 7.34 31.95
CA ALA A 108 -8.60 7.40 32.82
C ALA A 108 -9.27 8.79 32.83
N GLU A 109 -8.49 9.86 32.63
CA GLU A 109 -8.99 11.25 32.54
C GLU A 109 -9.52 11.62 31.14
N GLY A 110 -9.49 10.68 30.18
CA GLY A 110 -9.94 10.91 28.81
C GLY A 110 -8.92 11.68 27.98
N ALA A 111 -7.72 11.13 27.82
CA ALA A 111 -6.66 11.75 27.03
C ALA A 111 -6.95 11.78 25.51
N PHE A 112 -7.79 10.91 24.96
CA PHE A 112 -8.01 10.83 23.51
C PHE A 112 -8.80 12.02 22.96
N THR A 113 -8.33 12.57 21.84
CA THR A 113 -8.95 13.67 21.09
C THR A 113 -9.54 13.22 19.75
N ILE A 114 -9.51 11.91 19.47
CA ILE A 114 -10.02 11.29 18.24
C ILE A 114 -11.56 11.34 18.22
N PRO A 115 -12.21 11.84 17.14
CA PRO A 115 -13.66 11.87 17.06
C PRO A 115 -14.29 10.48 17.17
N GLY A 116 -15.33 10.38 17.99
CA GLY A 116 -16.05 9.12 18.25
C GLY A 116 -15.40 8.22 19.31
N TRP A 117 -14.19 8.54 19.78
CA TRP A 117 -13.55 7.83 20.89
C TRP A 117 -13.91 8.52 22.19
N LYS A 118 -14.98 8.04 22.82
CA LYS A 118 -15.40 8.52 24.14
C LYS A 118 -14.62 7.79 25.23
N SER A 119 -14.28 8.47 26.32
CA SER A 119 -13.53 7.91 27.45
C SER A 119 -14.20 6.70 28.11
N ASP A 120 -15.53 6.60 28.02
CA ASP A 120 -16.35 5.49 28.51
C ASP A 120 -16.49 4.32 27.50
N SER A 121 -15.92 4.45 26.30
CA SER A 121 -16.08 3.47 25.24
C SER A 121 -15.29 2.20 25.54
N PHE A 122 -16.03 1.15 25.91
CA PHE A 122 -15.51 -0.19 26.20
C PHE A 122 -14.58 -0.72 25.09
N TRP A 123 -14.94 -0.50 23.83
CA TRP A 123 -14.24 -1.06 22.65
C TRP A 123 -12.99 -0.27 22.21
N THR A 124 -12.82 0.96 22.71
CA THR A 124 -11.72 1.83 22.29
C THR A 124 -10.81 2.19 23.43
N VAL A 125 -11.32 2.81 24.50
CA VAL A 125 -10.52 3.36 25.60
C VAL A 125 -10.26 2.33 26.69
N ARG A 126 -11.27 1.55 27.07
CA ARG A 126 -11.15 0.55 28.14
C ARG A 126 -10.15 -0.55 27.82
N VAL A 127 -10.04 -0.93 26.53
CA VAL A 127 -9.02 -1.88 26.05
C VAL A 127 -7.61 -1.40 26.37
N TYR A 128 -7.30 -0.10 26.23
CA TYR A 128 -5.99 0.42 26.57
C TYR A 128 -5.79 0.47 28.09
N ALA A 129 -6.79 0.97 28.81
CA ALA A 129 -6.72 1.15 30.25
C ALA A 129 -6.56 -0.16 31.03
N GLU A 130 -7.21 -1.24 30.56
CA GLU A 130 -7.21 -2.56 31.20
C GLU A 130 -6.29 -3.57 30.49
N SER A 131 -5.46 -3.13 29.55
CA SER A 131 -4.56 -4.00 28.78
C SER A 131 -3.47 -4.68 29.60
N GLY A 132 -3.08 -4.07 30.73
CA GLY A 132 -1.89 -4.44 31.50
C GLY A 132 -0.57 -4.01 30.87
N PHE A 133 -0.58 -3.30 29.73
CA PHE A 133 0.64 -2.80 29.06
C PHE A 133 1.02 -1.37 29.44
N VAL A 134 0.05 -0.58 29.91
CA VAL A 134 0.23 0.82 30.29
C VAL A 134 -0.51 1.10 31.59
N ASP A 135 -0.01 2.08 32.37
CA ASP A 135 -0.71 2.57 33.55
C ASP A 135 -1.81 3.59 33.14
N PRO A 136 -3.10 3.29 33.38
CA PRO A 136 -4.21 4.14 32.96
C PRO A 136 -4.33 5.44 33.76
N ASN A 137 -3.75 5.52 34.96
CA ASN A 137 -3.84 6.68 35.85
C ASN A 137 -2.64 7.62 35.74
N LYS A 138 -1.63 7.21 34.98
CA LYS A 138 -0.42 7.96 34.75
C LYS A 138 -0.58 8.85 33.51
N PRO A 139 -0.24 10.15 33.58
CA PRO A 139 -0.21 11.00 32.39
C PRO A 139 0.70 10.42 31.30
N ILE A 140 0.25 10.46 30.05
CA ILE A 140 0.96 9.81 28.93
C ILE A 140 2.38 10.35 28.76
N ARG A 141 2.61 11.65 28.96
CA ARG A 141 3.96 12.27 28.92
C ARG A 141 4.95 11.68 29.93
N LYS A 142 4.47 11.02 30.98
CA LYS A 142 5.30 10.38 32.01
C LYS A 142 5.56 8.90 31.71
N TYR A 143 4.96 8.33 30.66
CA TYR A 143 5.18 6.94 30.27
C TYR A 143 6.66 6.68 30.04
N SER A 144 7.12 5.53 30.52
CA SER A 144 8.43 5.01 30.17
C SER A 144 8.51 4.75 28.66
N LYS A 145 9.71 4.66 28.11
CA LYS A 145 9.91 4.34 26.69
C LYS A 145 9.19 3.05 26.26
N LYS A 146 9.15 2.06 27.16
CA LYS A 146 8.45 0.80 26.93
C LYS A 146 6.93 0.99 26.92
N GLU A 147 6.37 1.63 27.95
CA GLU A 147 4.93 1.93 28.03
C GLU A 147 4.47 2.75 26.81
N LEU A 148 5.24 3.77 26.42
CA LEU A 148 4.91 4.60 25.25
C LEU A 148 4.99 3.81 23.95
N ASN A 149 5.98 2.93 23.79
CA ASN A 149 6.07 2.06 22.62
C ASN A 149 4.91 1.06 22.57
N ASP A 150 4.57 0.44 23.71
CA ASP A 150 3.44 -0.48 23.85
C ASP A 150 2.09 0.24 23.61
N PHE A 151 1.99 1.53 23.97
CA PHE A 151 0.82 2.36 23.70
C PHE A 151 0.67 2.68 22.21
N LEU A 152 1.76 3.12 21.55
CA LEU A 152 1.70 3.68 20.20
C LEU A 152 1.83 2.63 19.09
N TYR A 153 2.73 1.65 19.24
CA TYR A 153 3.22 0.84 18.11
C TYR A 153 3.05 -0.68 18.29
N LYS A 154 2.52 -1.14 19.43
CA LYS A 154 2.43 -2.58 19.71
C LYS A 154 1.66 -3.33 18.63
N GLU A 155 2.20 -4.46 18.22
CA GLU A 155 1.52 -5.39 17.32
C GLU A 155 0.23 -5.95 17.96
N PRO A 156 -0.75 -6.39 17.16
CA PRO A 156 -2.00 -6.94 17.68
C PRO A 156 -1.78 -8.19 18.55
N VAL A 157 -2.17 -8.13 19.82
CA VAL A 157 -2.07 -9.22 20.79
C VAL A 157 -3.43 -9.47 21.46
N LYS A 158 -3.77 -10.73 21.70
CA LYS A 158 -4.99 -11.09 22.44
C LYS A 158 -4.80 -10.76 23.92
N VAL A 159 -5.74 -9.99 24.46
CA VAL A 159 -5.82 -9.63 25.88
C VAL A 159 -7.18 -10.02 26.42
N LYS A 160 -7.24 -10.31 27.72
CA LYS A 160 -8.51 -10.59 28.41
C LYS A 160 -8.86 -9.38 29.24
N VAL A 161 -9.94 -8.70 28.86
CA VAL A 161 -10.43 -7.47 29.50
C VAL A 161 -11.83 -7.77 30.01
N ASP A 162 -12.05 -7.68 31.32
CA ASP A 162 -13.35 -7.94 31.97
C ASP A 162 -14.01 -9.26 31.55
N GLY A 163 -13.22 -10.34 31.45
CA GLY A 163 -13.71 -11.66 31.03
C GLY A 163 -13.85 -11.87 29.52
N VAL A 164 -13.72 -10.82 28.70
CA VAL A 164 -13.85 -10.86 27.24
C VAL A 164 -12.48 -10.92 26.57
N ASN A 165 -12.34 -11.78 25.56
CA ASN A 165 -11.13 -11.84 24.73
C ASN A 165 -11.17 -10.72 23.68
N LEU A 166 -10.34 -9.70 23.88
CA LEU A 166 -10.18 -8.57 22.97
C LEU A 166 -8.80 -8.61 22.30
N THR A 167 -8.65 -7.84 21.24
CA THR A 167 -7.34 -7.66 20.59
C THR A 167 -6.85 -6.26 20.95
N TYR A 168 -5.75 -6.21 21.69
CA TYR A 168 -5.02 -4.98 21.93
C TYR A 168 -4.11 -4.73 20.73
N GLU A 169 -4.12 -3.52 20.20
CA GLU A 169 -3.20 -3.06 19.16
C GLU A 169 -2.80 -1.62 19.47
N GLY A 170 -1.58 -1.24 19.11
CA GLY A 170 -1.09 0.12 19.31
C GLY A 170 -2.00 1.17 18.66
N LEU A 171 -1.99 2.38 19.21
CA LEU A 171 -2.84 3.47 18.74
C LEU A 171 -2.61 3.79 17.26
N ILE A 172 -1.35 3.84 16.81
CA ILE A 172 -1.01 4.19 15.42
C ILE A 172 -1.51 3.12 14.44
N PRO A 173 -1.19 1.82 14.61
CA PRO A 173 -1.78 0.75 13.78
C PRO A 173 -3.31 0.79 13.74
N LYS A 174 -3.97 1.04 14.89
CA LYS A 174 -5.43 1.13 14.97
C LYS A 174 -6.00 2.29 14.17
N ILE A 175 -5.39 3.48 14.26
CA ILE A 175 -5.77 4.66 13.48
C ILE A 175 -5.53 4.44 11.99
N GLN A 176 -4.37 3.89 11.61
CA GLN A 176 -4.04 3.55 10.23
C GLN A 176 -5.07 2.58 9.63
N LYS A 177 -5.44 1.53 10.38
CA LYS A 177 -6.46 0.58 9.94
C LYS A 177 -7.87 1.17 9.89
N SER A 178 -8.23 2.02 10.84
CA SER A 178 -9.61 2.54 10.97
C SER A 178 -9.93 3.67 10.00
N PHE A 179 -8.95 4.54 9.76
CA PHE A 179 -9.11 5.76 8.97
C PHE A 179 -8.33 5.70 7.65
N LEU A 180 -7.08 5.21 7.64
CA LEU A 180 -6.21 5.31 6.45
C LEU A 180 -6.33 4.16 5.46
N SER A 181 -7.09 3.12 5.79
CA SER A 181 -7.49 2.07 4.84
C SER A 181 -8.72 2.43 4.01
N LYS A 182 -9.41 3.54 4.36
CA LYS A 182 -10.67 3.96 3.74
C LYS A 182 -10.46 5.22 2.90
N ASP A 183 -11.27 5.35 1.86
CA ASP A 183 -11.28 6.56 1.05
C ASP A 183 -11.73 7.78 1.86
N LYS A 184 -10.90 8.82 1.83
CA LYS A 184 -11.13 10.11 2.47
C LYS A 184 -12.41 10.78 1.96
N GLU A 185 -12.73 10.64 0.67
CA GLU A 185 -13.94 11.21 0.06
C GLU A 185 -15.23 10.49 0.48
N ALA A 186 -15.12 9.24 0.94
CA ALA A 186 -16.23 8.47 1.47
C ALA A 186 -16.44 8.67 2.98
N MET A 187 -15.55 9.38 3.67
CA MET A 187 -15.66 9.64 5.11
C MET A 187 -16.70 10.72 5.45
N GLN A 188 -17.30 10.58 6.63
CA GLN A 188 -18.14 11.62 7.22
C GLN A 188 -17.33 12.93 7.40
N PRO A 189 -17.94 14.11 7.21
CA PRO A 189 -17.21 15.38 7.16
C PRO A 189 -16.32 15.66 8.37
N HIS A 190 -16.79 15.34 9.58
CA HIS A 190 -16.02 15.56 10.81
C HIS A 190 -14.83 14.59 10.96
N ILE A 191 -14.94 13.37 10.43
CA ILE A 191 -13.85 12.40 10.39
C ILE A 191 -12.81 12.84 9.36
N ARG A 192 -13.24 13.28 8.19
CA ARG A 192 -12.36 13.82 7.16
C ARG A 192 -11.54 15.01 7.69
N ALA A 193 -12.22 15.97 8.33
CA ALA A 193 -11.56 17.14 8.92
C ALA A 193 -10.57 16.75 10.02
N PHE A 194 -10.83 15.67 10.77
CA PHE A 194 -9.86 15.12 11.72
C PHE A 194 -8.65 14.50 11.00
N VAL A 195 -8.88 13.66 9.99
CA VAL A 195 -7.79 13.04 9.21
C VAL A 195 -6.93 14.12 8.55
N ASP A 196 -7.53 15.20 8.02
CA ASP A 196 -6.81 16.33 7.41
C ASP A 196 -5.86 17.04 8.38
N ARG A 197 -6.24 17.14 9.65
CA ARG A 197 -5.42 17.78 10.68
C ARG A 197 -4.40 16.82 11.29
N ALA A 198 -4.82 15.58 11.53
CA ALA A 198 -4.05 14.59 12.28
C ALA A 198 -3.07 13.82 11.40
N VAL A 199 -3.29 13.77 10.09
CA VAL A 199 -2.49 12.96 9.17
C VAL A 199 -1.95 13.82 8.04
N THR A 200 -0.64 13.99 8.03
CA THR A 200 0.05 14.54 6.87
C THR A 200 0.32 13.38 5.91
N PHE A 201 -0.33 13.42 4.75
CA PHE A 201 -0.01 12.53 3.65
C PHE A 201 1.21 13.08 2.93
N THR A 202 2.36 12.48 3.18
CA THR A 202 3.59 12.81 2.46
C THR A 202 3.92 11.68 1.51
N ALA A 203 4.49 12.02 0.35
CA ALA A 203 5.11 11.01 -0.51
C ALA A 203 6.06 10.16 0.34
N CYS A 204 5.98 8.83 0.19
CA CYS A 204 6.83 7.91 0.94
C CYS A 204 8.30 8.28 0.68
N PRO A 205 9.12 8.63 1.70
CA PRO A 205 10.47 9.11 1.44
C PRO A 205 11.39 8.03 0.89
N GLU A 206 11.02 6.75 1.02
CA GLU A 206 11.81 5.65 0.46
C GLU A 206 11.56 5.48 -1.04
N CYS A 207 10.30 5.50 -1.48
CA CYS A 207 9.96 5.31 -2.89
C CYS A 207 9.65 6.61 -3.65
N GLY A 208 9.64 7.76 -2.97
CA GLY A 208 9.31 9.07 -3.55
C GLY A 208 7.88 9.18 -4.08
N GLY A 209 6.95 8.29 -3.67
CA GLY A 209 5.60 8.25 -4.24
C GLY A 209 5.35 7.11 -5.22
N THR A 210 6.41 6.52 -5.79
CA THR A 210 6.34 5.53 -6.90
C THR A 210 5.72 4.18 -6.53
N ARG A 211 5.49 3.91 -5.23
CA ARG A 211 4.93 2.64 -4.70
C ARG A 211 5.85 1.43 -4.85
N LEU A 212 6.95 1.57 -5.58
CA LEU A 212 7.83 0.48 -5.97
C LEU A 212 9.10 0.41 -5.11
N SER A 213 9.64 -0.80 -4.98
CA SER A 213 10.89 -1.08 -4.29
C SER A 213 12.06 -0.41 -5.02
N GLU A 214 13.17 -0.22 -4.31
CA GLU A 214 14.41 0.30 -4.91
C GLU A 214 14.89 -0.59 -6.05
N ALA A 215 14.82 -1.92 -5.90
CA ALA A 215 15.18 -2.87 -6.96
C ALA A 215 14.32 -2.69 -8.23
N ALA A 216 13.00 -2.54 -8.08
CA ALA A 216 12.11 -2.29 -9.21
C ALA A 216 12.45 -0.99 -9.95
N ARG A 217 12.84 0.06 -9.22
CA ARG A 217 13.22 1.37 -9.79
C ARG A 217 14.62 1.41 -10.36
N SER A 218 15.53 0.55 -9.91
CA SER A 218 16.90 0.52 -10.44
C SER A 218 16.97 -0.14 -11.82
N SER A 219 16.01 -1.01 -12.15
CA SER A 219 15.89 -1.66 -13.45
C SER A 219 15.27 -0.72 -14.50
N THR A 220 16.04 -0.44 -15.55
CA THR A 220 15.66 0.51 -16.60
C THR A 220 15.66 -0.12 -18.00
N ILE A 221 14.83 0.43 -18.88
CA ILE A 221 14.88 0.20 -20.34
C ILE A 221 15.17 1.57 -20.96
N LYS A 222 16.27 1.68 -21.72
CA LYS A 222 16.73 2.96 -22.29
C LYS A 222 16.76 4.13 -21.26
N GLY A 223 17.19 3.84 -20.03
CA GLY A 223 17.32 4.83 -18.95
C GLY A 223 16.02 5.16 -18.20
N ILE A 224 14.88 4.59 -18.58
CA ILE A 224 13.58 4.81 -17.94
C ILE A 224 13.22 3.58 -17.11
N ASN A 225 12.89 3.76 -15.83
CA ASN A 225 12.36 2.69 -14.98
C ASN A 225 10.83 2.58 -15.13
N ILE A 226 10.24 1.52 -14.58
CA ILE A 226 8.80 1.28 -14.74
C ILE A 226 7.93 2.33 -14.05
N ALA A 227 8.38 2.93 -12.94
CA ALA A 227 7.64 3.99 -12.26
C ALA A 227 7.54 5.23 -13.15
N ASP A 228 8.66 5.63 -13.74
CA ASP A 228 8.73 6.78 -14.63
C ASP A 228 7.89 6.53 -15.89
N ALA A 229 7.92 5.32 -16.45
CA ALA A 229 7.07 4.94 -17.57
C ALA A 229 5.57 5.04 -17.24
N CYS A 230 5.15 4.60 -16.05
CA CYS A 230 3.75 4.72 -15.62
C CYS A 230 3.31 6.16 -15.31
N ALA A 231 4.26 7.02 -14.94
CA ALA A 231 4.02 8.43 -14.64
C ALA A 231 3.97 9.34 -15.88
N MET A 232 4.47 8.87 -17.03
CA MET A 232 4.36 9.60 -18.31
C MET A 232 2.91 9.84 -18.71
N GLN A 233 2.69 10.90 -19.49
CA GLN A 233 1.46 11.00 -20.26
C GLN A 233 1.37 9.79 -21.19
N ILE A 234 0.16 9.25 -21.36
CA ILE A 234 -0.06 8.08 -22.21
C ILE A 234 0.41 8.34 -23.65
N SER A 235 0.31 9.58 -24.15
CA SER A 235 0.89 9.98 -25.44
C SER A 235 2.41 9.77 -25.49
N ASP A 236 3.13 10.25 -24.48
CA ASP A 236 4.59 10.17 -24.41
C ASP A 236 5.03 8.71 -24.20
N LEU A 237 4.28 7.97 -23.40
CA LEU A 237 4.50 6.55 -23.19
C LEU A 237 4.30 5.75 -24.49
N ALA A 238 3.28 6.09 -25.28
CA ALA A 238 3.05 5.45 -26.58
C ALA A 238 4.23 5.69 -27.54
N GLU A 239 4.73 6.92 -27.60
CA GLU A 239 5.93 7.25 -28.38
C GLU A 239 7.16 6.50 -27.89
N TRP A 240 7.37 6.44 -26.57
CA TRP A 240 8.48 5.69 -25.98
C TRP A 240 8.41 4.21 -26.33
N VAL A 241 7.23 3.57 -26.22
CA VAL A 241 7.02 2.16 -26.59
C VAL A 241 7.29 1.93 -28.08
N ARG A 242 6.84 2.82 -28.97
CA ARG A 242 7.13 2.73 -30.41
C ARG A 242 8.61 2.87 -30.73
N GLY A 243 9.37 3.59 -29.88
CA GLY A 243 10.81 3.71 -30.00
C GLY A 243 11.60 2.47 -29.56
N LEU A 244 10.96 1.42 -29.05
CA LEU A 244 11.62 0.16 -28.68
C LEU A 244 11.63 -0.82 -29.86
N ASP A 245 12.82 -1.09 -30.40
CA ASP A 245 13.03 -2.10 -31.45
C ASP A 245 13.59 -3.39 -30.82
N GLU A 246 12.69 -4.25 -30.35
CA GLU A 246 13.05 -5.46 -29.59
C GLU A 246 12.29 -6.70 -30.12
N PRO A 247 12.87 -7.42 -31.11
CA PRO A 247 12.20 -8.53 -31.78
C PRO A 247 11.72 -9.64 -30.84
N SER A 248 12.43 -9.88 -29.75
CA SER A 248 12.10 -10.91 -28.75
C SER A 248 10.76 -10.68 -28.04
N VAL A 249 10.25 -9.44 -28.04
CA VAL A 249 8.99 -9.05 -27.40
C VAL A 249 8.06 -8.30 -28.35
N ALA A 250 8.26 -8.41 -29.67
CA ALA A 250 7.50 -7.66 -30.67
C ALA A 250 5.97 -7.79 -30.53
N PRO A 251 5.37 -8.97 -30.28
CA PRO A 251 3.92 -9.08 -30.06
C PRO A 251 3.43 -8.31 -28.83
N LEU A 252 4.25 -8.27 -27.78
CA LEU A 252 3.93 -7.52 -26.55
C LEU A 252 3.98 -6.01 -26.81
N LEU A 253 5.02 -5.54 -27.50
CA LEU A 253 5.15 -4.12 -27.88
C LEU A 253 4.00 -3.67 -28.77
N ALA A 254 3.61 -4.48 -29.77
CA ALA A 254 2.49 -4.17 -30.65
C ALA A 254 1.17 -4.05 -29.88
N LYS A 255 0.89 -4.98 -28.96
CA LYS A 255 -0.32 -4.94 -28.13
C LYS A 255 -0.34 -3.74 -27.17
N LEU A 256 0.80 -3.45 -26.54
CA LEU A 256 0.94 -2.31 -25.63
C LEU A 256 0.76 -0.99 -26.39
N ALA A 257 1.45 -0.81 -27.53
CA ALA A 257 1.31 0.37 -28.37
C ALA A 257 -0.14 0.59 -28.81
N HIS A 258 -0.81 -0.44 -29.34
CA HIS A 258 -2.22 -0.36 -29.74
C HIS A 258 -3.14 0.07 -28.58
N THR A 259 -2.89 -0.44 -27.37
CA THR A 259 -3.67 -0.09 -26.18
C THR A 259 -3.50 1.39 -25.83
N LEU A 260 -2.26 1.89 -25.86
CA LEU A 260 -1.95 3.29 -25.56
C LEU A 260 -2.47 4.23 -26.66
N ASP A 261 -2.33 3.84 -27.94
CA ASP A 261 -2.84 4.61 -29.08
C ASP A 261 -4.36 4.76 -29.01
N SER A 262 -5.09 3.72 -28.56
CA SER A 262 -6.53 3.80 -28.35
C SER A 262 -6.92 4.91 -27.36
N PHE A 263 -6.14 5.12 -26.29
CA PHE A 263 -6.36 6.24 -25.35
C PHE A 263 -6.07 7.60 -25.98
N VAL A 264 -5.02 7.69 -26.79
CA VAL A 264 -4.66 8.94 -27.48
C VAL A 264 -5.75 9.34 -28.48
N GLU A 265 -6.25 8.39 -29.27
CA GLU A 265 -7.30 8.62 -30.28
C GLU A 265 -8.61 9.13 -29.68
N ILE A 266 -9.00 8.63 -28.50
CA ILE A 266 -10.21 9.08 -27.80
C ILE A 266 -9.99 10.36 -26.96
N GLY A 267 -8.82 10.99 -27.07
CA GLY A 267 -8.51 12.25 -26.39
C GLY A 267 -8.13 12.11 -24.91
N LEU A 268 -7.78 10.90 -24.45
CA LEU A 268 -7.35 10.61 -23.08
C LEU A 268 -5.82 10.50 -22.93
N GLY A 269 -5.05 10.85 -23.98
CA GLY A 269 -3.59 10.75 -23.98
C GLY A 269 -2.87 11.58 -22.90
N TYR A 270 -3.52 12.61 -22.35
CA TYR A 270 -2.97 13.47 -21.29
C TYR A 270 -2.96 12.81 -19.90
N LEU A 271 -3.67 11.69 -19.72
CA LEU A 271 -3.66 10.91 -18.48
C LEU A 271 -2.34 10.15 -18.33
N SER A 272 -2.05 9.69 -17.12
CA SER A 272 -0.94 8.77 -16.81
C SER A 272 -1.49 7.43 -16.35
N LEU A 273 -0.76 6.33 -16.51
CA LEU A 273 -1.21 5.00 -16.08
C LEU A 273 -1.37 4.87 -14.56
N ASP A 274 -0.65 5.69 -13.79
CA ASP A 274 -0.71 5.73 -12.31
C ASP A 274 -1.90 6.51 -11.74
N ARG A 275 -2.69 7.18 -12.59
CA ARG A 275 -3.86 7.98 -12.20
C ARG A 275 -5.16 7.45 -12.79
#